data_AF-A0AAW0G160-F1
#
_entry.id   AF-A0AAW0G160-F1
#
_cell.length_a   1.000
_cell.length_b   1.000
_cell.length_c   1.000
_cell.angle_alpha   90.00
_cell.angle_beta   90.00
_cell.angle_gamma   90.00
#
_symmetry.space_group_name_H-M   'P 1'
#
loop_
_entity.id
_entity.type
_entity.pdbx_description
1 polymer ?
#
loop_
_entity_poly.entity_id
_entity_poly.type
_entity_poly.pdbx_seq_one_letter_code
_entity_poly.pdbx_strand_id
1 'polypeptide(L)'
;MIPDCIHPVAKLKVQHLLSDVVPTLTEPRGMHKVSPFPQYPLGQVSNKVDPQLPNLRAVRSTPKSWTFPISPSSPHKTYIIGTLNVTLDSFSDGRKNNTITAGLSYAELAIQGGAHIIDIGGYSTRRGVAFVSAEEEVSRVVSMVQAIRSYQSDGSGVEVG
;
A
#
# COMPACT_ATOMS: atom_id res chain seq x y z
N MET A 1 -7.50 23.95 -5.42
CA MET A 1 -8.02 24.37 -6.74
C MET A 1 -8.89 25.61 -6.55
N ILE A 2 -9.00 26.48 -7.57
CA ILE A 2 -9.64 27.82 -7.49
C ILE A 2 -10.87 27.93 -8.42
N PRO A 3 -11.94 27.15 -8.20
CA PRO A 3 -13.05 27.00 -9.15
C PRO A 3 -13.80 28.31 -9.44
N ASP A 4 -13.90 29.18 -8.44
CA ASP A 4 -14.60 30.47 -8.51
C ASP A 4 -13.73 31.64 -8.99
N CYS A 5 -12.42 31.41 -9.21
CA CYS A 5 -11.55 32.45 -9.74
C CYS A 5 -12.01 32.87 -11.14
N ILE A 6 -12.07 34.17 -11.39
CA ILE A 6 -12.44 34.74 -12.70
C ILE A 6 -11.19 34.87 -13.56
N HIS A 7 -11.20 34.25 -14.74
CA HIS A 7 -10.10 34.34 -15.68
C HIS A 7 -9.93 35.77 -16.20
N PRO A 8 -8.72 36.37 -16.19
CA PRO A 8 -8.53 37.80 -16.44
C PRO A 8 -8.93 38.25 -17.85
N VAL A 9 -8.81 37.37 -18.85
CA VAL A 9 -9.17 37.65 -20.26
C VAL A 9 -10.61 37.22 -20.56
N ALA A 10 -10.93 35.92 -20.45
CA ALA A 10 -12.26 35.39 -20.74
C ALA A 10 -13.40 35.90 -19.83
N LYS A 11 -13.10 36.48 -18.66
CA LYS A 11 -14.07 36.95 -17.66
C LYS A 11 -15.08 35.90 -17.16
N LEU A 12 -14.80 34.62 -17.39
CA LEU A 12 -15.57 33.48 -16.88
C LEU A 12 -14.88 32.85 -15.68
N LYS A 13 -15.65 32.14 -14.84
CA LYS A 13 -15.10 31.32 -13.75
C LYS A 13 -14.26 30.18 -14.33
N VAL A 14 -13.14 29.86 -13.68
CA VAL A 14 -12.26 28.73 -14.06
C VAL A 14 -13.04 27.42 -14.21
N GLN A 15 -14.03 27.16 -13.36
CA GLN A 15 -14.87 25.96 -13.47
C GLN A 15 -15.69 25.88 -14.76
N HIS A 16 -16.17 27.02 -15.28
CA HIS A 16 -16.93 27.09 -16.54
C HIS A 16 -16.01 26.78 -17.72
N LEU A 17 -14.84 27.42 -17.75
CA LEU A 17 -13.82 27.17 -18.77
C LEU A 17 -13.39 25.69 -18.78
N LEU A 18 -13.27 25.08 -17.60
CA LEU A 18 -12.95 23.67 -17.49
C LEU A 18 -14.09 22.77 -17.99
N SER A 19 -15.35 23.08 -17.67
CA SER A 19 -16.50 22.30 -18.14
C SER A 19 -16.68 22.32 -19.65
N ASP A 20 -16.22 23.36 -20.34
CA ASP A 20 -16.27 23.43 -21.80
C ASP A 20 -15.24 22.51 -22.46
N VAL A 21 -14.09 22.30 -21.82
CA VAL A 21 -12.98 21.50 -22.35
C VAL A 21 -13.13 20.02 -22.01
N VAL A 22 -13.62 19.68 -20.81
CA VAL A 22 -13.68 18.29 -20.31
C VAL A 22 -14.42 17.33 -21.26
N PRO A 23 -15.57 17.68 -21.88
CA PRO A 23 -16.27 16.80 -22.83
C PRO A 23 -15.48 16.54 -24.13
N THR A 24 -14.51 17.39 -24.46
CA THR A 24 -13.68 17.27 -25.66
C THR A 24 -12.44 16.37 -25.46
N LEU A 25 -12.17 15.96 -24.22
CA LEU A 25 -11.06 15.07 -23.88
C LEU A 25 -11.44 13.61 -24.22
N THR A 26 -11.26 13.21 -25.49
CA THR A 26 -11.37 11.81 -25.92
C THR A 26 -10.02 11.08 -25.84
N GLU A 27 -10.00 9.84 -25.36
CA GLU A 27 -8.81 8.96 -25.32
C GLU A 27 -8.22 8.70 -26.72
N PRO A 28 -6.88 8.47 -26.88
CA PRO A 28 -5.92 7.92 -25.91
C PRO A 28 -4.96 8.94 -25.29
N ARG A 29 -5.20 10.25 -25.45
CA ARG A 29 -4.38 11.34 -24.89
C ARG A 29 -5.04 12.02 -23.69
N GLY A 30 -5.92 11.32 -22.98
CA GLY A 30 -6.60 11.84 -21.79
C GLY A 30 -5.60 12.14 -20.67
N MET A 31 -5.86 13.21 -19.91
CA MET A 31 -5.08 13.52 -18.71
C MET A 31 -5.29 12.41 -17.68
N HIS A 32 -4.22 11.97 -17.03
CA HIS A 32 -4.29 10.97 -15.96
C HIS A 32 -3.92 11.61 -14.62
N LYS A 33 -4.68 11.32 -13.58
CA LYS A 33 -4.25 11.57 -12.20
C LYS A 33 -3.19 10.52 -11.87
N VAL A 34 -2.03 10.97 -11.40
CA VAL A 34 -0.93 10.09 -10.99
C VAL A 34 -0.75 10.22 -9.48
N SER A 35 -0.76 9.09 -8.79
CA SER A 35 -0.38 9.00 -7.37
C SER A 35 0.95 8.27 -7.29
N PRO A 36 2.09 8.98 -7.18
CA PRO A 36 3.40 8.35 -7.10
C PRO A 36 3.58 7.64 -5.75
N PHE A 37 4.28 6.51 -5.77
CA PHE A 37 4.76 5.86 -4.56
C PHE A 37 6.23 6.22 -4.32
N PRO A 38 6.62 6.53 -3.06
CA PRO A 38 8.00 6.86 -2.77
C PRO A 38 8.95 5.73 -3.18
N GLN A 39 10.03 6.09 -3.88
CA GLN A 39 11.16 5.20 -4.08
C GLN A 39 12.19 5.51 -3.00
N TYR A 40 12.23 4.66 -1.97
CA TYR A 40 13.25 4.78 -0.94
C TYR A 40 14.56 4.17 -1.45
N PRO A 41 15.70 4.89 -1.40
CA PRO A 41 16.97 4.19 -1.31
C PRO A 41 17.02 3.55 0.09
N LEU A 42 16.69 2.27 0.18
CA LEU A 42 17.23 1.47 1.29
C LEU A 42 18.72 1.42 1.02
N GLY A 43 19.52 2.23 1.73
CA GLY A 43 20.97 2.04 1.75
C GLY A 43 21.22 0.55 1.93
N GLN A 44 22.06 -0.03 1.06
CA GLN A 44 22.28 -1.48 0.96
C GLN A 44 22.06 -2.11 2.32
N VAL A 45 20.95 -2.87 2.47
CA VAL A 45 20.79 -3.72 3.65
C VAL A 45 22.12 -4.45 3.72
N SER A 46 22.89 -4.19 4.79
CA SER A 46 24.21 -4.78 4.93
C SER A 46 24.04 -6.26 4.61
N ASN A 47 24.80 -6.77 3.64
CA ASN A 47 24.82 -8.19 3.26
C ASN A 47 25.31 -9.09 4.42
N LYS A 48 25.16 -8.69 5.68
CA LYS A 48 24.96 -9.62 6.79
C LYS A 48 23.61 -10.29 6.59
N VAL A 49 23.59 -11.23 5.64
CA VAL A 49 22.66 -12.34 5.63
C VAL A 49 22.71 -12.91 7.05
N ASP A 50 21.62 -12.78 7.79
CA ASP A 50 21.47 -13.54 9.03
C ASP A 50 21.56 -15.02 8.60
N PRO A 51 22.56 -15.78 9.07
CA PRO A 51 22.75 -17.18 8.68
C PRO A 51 21.56 -18.08 9.07
N GLN A 52 20.60 -17.57 9.84
CA GLN A 52 19.35 -18.25 10.17
C GLN A 52 18.19 -17.97 9.21
N LEU A 53 18.34 -17.03 8.27
CA LEU A 53 17.30 -16.71 7.28
C LEU A 53 17.59 -17.43 5.95
N PRO A 54 16.71 -18.34 5.48
CA PRO A 54 16.96 -19.12 4.27
C PRO A 54 17.08 -18.20 3.03
N ASN A 55 17.79 -18.69 2.01
CA ASN A 55 17.96 -18.01 0.73
C ASN A 55 16.60 -17.81 0.05
N LEU A 56 16.15 -16.57 -0.01
CA LEU A 56 14.79 -16.19 -0.36
C LEU A 56 14.80 -15.54 -1.78
N ARG A 57 13.71 -15.69 -2.58
CA ARG A 57 13.45 -15.15 -3.97
C ARG A 57 12.40 -13.98 -4.17
N ALA A 58 12.79 -12.85 -4.77
CA ALA A 58 12.21 -11.50 -4.54
C ALA A 58 10.66 -11.34 -4.59
N VAL A 59 10.08 -10.58 -3.65
CA VAL A 59 8.69 -10.05 -3.76
C VAL A 59 8.53 -9.32 -5.08
N ARG A 60 7.37 -9.45 -5.74
CA ARG A 60 7.02 -8.64 -6.92
C ARG A 60 7.28 -7.16 -6.64
N SER A 61 7.89 -6.47 -7.61
CA SER A 61 8.21 -5.05 -7.50
C SER A 61 6.95 -4.25 -7.17
N THR A 62 7.00 -3.45 -6.09
CA THR A 62 5.91 -2.53 -5.76
C THR A 62 5.67 -1.59 -6.95
N PRO A 63 4.42 -1.34 -7.37
CA PRO A 63 4.16 -0.35 -8.41
C PRO A 63 4.78 0.99 -8.03
N LYS A 64 5.33 1.70 -9.01
CA LYS A 64 5.97 3.02 -8.80
C LYS A 64 4.95 4.17 -8.70
N SER A 65 3.75 3.94 -9.22
CA SER A 65 2.63 4.86 -9.13
C SER A 65 1.32 4.14 -9.42
N TRP A 66 0.21 4.78 -9.05
CA TRP A 66 -1.09 4.51 -9.64
C TRP A 66 -1.47 5.61 -10.63
N THR A 67 -2.11 5.21 -11.72
CA THR A 67 -2.66 6.11 -12.73
C THR A 67 -4.17 5.93 -12.81
N PHE A 68 -4.88 7.04 -12.93
CA PHE A 68 -6.34 7.08 -13.03
C PHE A 68 -6.71 7.96 -14.22
N PRO A 69 -7.49 7.48 -15.19
CA PRO A 69 -7.97 8.34 -16.27
C PRO A 69 -8.85 9.44 -15.69
N ILE A 70 -8.67 10.68 -16.14
CA ILE A 70 -9.54 11.81 -15.81
C ILE A 70 -10.55 11.94 -16.95
N SER A 71 -11.54 11.06 -16.94
CA SER A 71 -12.72 11.20 -17.78
C SER A 71 -13.98 11.08 -16.92
N PRO A 72 -15.00 11.94 -17.15
CA PRO A 72 -16.25 11.88 -16.42
C PRO A 72 -17.00 10.56 -16.61
N SER A 73 -16.70 9.78 -17.66
CA SER A 73 -17.29 8.48 -17.95
C SER A 73 -16.41 7.28 -17.57
N SER A 74 -15.20 7.51 -17.04
CA SER A 74 -14.33 6.40 -16.64
C SER A 74 -14.88 5.71 -15.40
N PRO A 75 -15.01 4.37 -15.38
CA PRO A 75 -15.41 3.66 -14.19
C PRO A 75 -14.41 3.90 -13.06
N HIS A 76 -14.92 4.14 -11.85
CA HIS A 76 -14.07 4.23 -10.67
C HIS A 76 -13.43 2.87 -10.39
N LYS A 77 -12.11 2.84 -10.32
CA LYS A 77 -11.38 1.65 -9.89
C LYS A 77 -11.35 1.59 -8.36
N THR A 78 -11.91 0.51 -7.81
CA THR A 78 -11.83 0.20 -6.38
C THR A 78 -10.54 -0.58 -6.10
N TYR A 79 -9.81 -0.17 -5.06
CA TYR A 79 -8.64 -0.88 -4.56
C TYR A 79 -8.98 -1.57 -3.24
N ILE A 80 -8.51 -2.79 -3.08
CA ILE A 80 -8.71 -3.60 -1.87
C ILE A 80 -7.52 -3.36 -0.93
N ILE A 81 -7.80 -3.12 0.35
CA ILE A 81 -6.80 -2.96 1.40
C ILE A 81 -6.97 -4.11 2.39
N GLY A 82 -5.93 -4.93 2.57
CA GLY A 82 -5.88 -5.95 3.62
C GLY A 82 -5.35 -5.36 4.93
N THR A 83 -6.00 -5.61 6.05
CA THR A 83 -5.63 -5.04 7.36
C THR A 83 -4.91 -6.07 8.22
N LEU A 84 -3.62 -5.83 8.50
CA LEU A 84 -2.79 -6.66 9.35
C LEU A 84 -2.50 -5.95 10.68
N ASN A 85 -3.18 -6.37 11.75
CA ASN A 85 -2.91 -5.86 13.10
C ASN A 85 -1.80 -6.69 13.77
N VAL A 86 -0.71 -6.03 14.15
CA VAL A 86 0.45 -6.62 14.83
C VAL A 86 0.39 -6.24 16.32
N THR A 87 -0.74 -6.51 16.97
CA THR A 87 -0.94 -6.30 18.41
C THR A 87 -0.83 -7.62 19.18
N LEU A 88 -0.59 -7.55 20.49
CA LEU A 88 -0.43 -8.73 21.36
C LEU A 88 -1.73 -9.53 21.56
N ASP A 89 -2.85 -9.06 21.02
CA ASP A 89 -4.19 -9.50 21.39
C ASP A 89 -4.65 -10.77 20.63
N SER A 90 -3.68 -11.58 20.17
CA SER A 90 -3.87 -12.96 19.70
C SER A 90 -2.64 -13.86 19.97
N PHE A 91 -1.75 -13.47 20.91
CA PHE A 91 -0.45 -14.11 21.13
C PHE A 91 -0.21 -14.50 22.61
N SER A 92 -1.00 -15.44 23.14
CA SER A 92 -0.79 -15.95 24.50
C SER A 92 0.46 -16.83 24.66
N ASP A 93 1.11 -17.29 23.57
CA ASP A 93 2.05 -18.43 23.67
C ASP A 93 3.51 -18.08 23.29
N GLY A 94 3.98 -16.88 23.61
CA GLY A 94 5.40 -16.64 23.88
C GLY A 94 6.41 -16.80 22.74
N ARG A 95 6.04 -16.64 21.47
CA ARG A 95 6.99 -16.69 20.35
C ARG A 95 6.83 -15.49 19.41
N LYS A 96 7.73 -14.49 19.51
CA LYS A 96 7.85 -13.38 18.53
C LYS A 96 7.90 -13.89 17.08
N ASN A 97 8.51 -15.05 16.86
CA ASN A 97 8.59 -15.71 15.55
C ASN A 97 7.19 -16.13 15.04
N ASN A 98 6.29 -16.53 15.93
CA ASN A 98 4.91 -16.89 15.56
C ASN A 98 4.16 -15.67 15.01
N THR A 99 4.43 -14.48 15.53
CA THR A 99 3.82 -13.22 15.05
C THR A 99 4.29 -12.84 13.67
N ILE A 100 5.58 -12.95 13.38
CA ILE A 100 6.12 -12.69 12.05
C ILE A 100 5.59 -13.71 11.05
N THR A 101 5.70 -15.02 11.33
CA THR A 101 5.21 -16.06 10.43
C THR A 101 3.71 -15.92 10.14
N ALA A 102 2.89 -15.70 11.17
CA ALA A 102 1.45 -15.49 10.98
C ALA A 102 1.15 -14.24 10.14
N GLY A 103 1.87 -13.14 10.37
CA GLY A 103 1.71 -11.91 9.58
C GLY A 103 2.12 -12.09 8.11
N LEU A 104 3.17 -12.88 7.85
CA LEU A 104 3.59 -13.23 6.50
C LEU A 104 2.55 -14.10 5.78
N SER A 105 2.03 -15.14 6.44
CA SER A 105 0.95 -15.96 5.90
C SER A 105 -0.31 -15.15 5.63
N TYR A 106 -0.68 -14.21 6.52
CA TYR A 106 -1.78 -13.29 6.27
C TYR A 106 -1.54 -12.41 5.05
N ALA A 107 -0.34 -11.82 4.92
CA ALA A 107 -0.01 -10.97 3.78
C ALA A 107 -0.12 -11.75 2.47
N GLU A 108 0.35 -13.01 2.43
CA GLU A 108 0.19 -13.88 1.27
C GLU A 108 -1.28 -14.16 0.94
N LEU A 109 -2.08 -14.55 1.94
CA LEU A 109 -3.52 -14.78 1.76
C LEU A 109 -4.24 -13.52 1.27
N ALA A 110 -3.90 -12.34 1.80
CA ALA A 110 -4.48 -11.07 1.37
C ALA A 110 -4.12 -10.77 -0.09
N ILE A 111 -2.87 -11.01 -0.50
CA ILE A 111 -2.43 -10.88 -1.90
C ILE A 111 -3.20 -11.85 -2.81
N GLN A 112 -3.33 -13.12 -2.41
CA GLN A 112 -4.12 -14.13 -3.13
C GLN A 112 -5.61 -13.73 -3.22
N GLY A 113 -6.13 -13.06 -2.19
CA GLY A 113 -7.47 -12.48 -2.15
C GLY A 113 -7.64 -11.17 -2.94
N GLY A 114 -6.61 -10.69 -3.65
CA GLY A 114 -6.68 -9.49 -4.49
C GLY A 114 -6.41 -8.17 -3.76
N ALA A 115 -5.81 -8.20 -2.56
CA ALA A 115 -5.37 -6.99 -1.88
C ALA A 115 -4.32 -6.24 -2.72
N HIS A 116 -4.53 -4.94 -2.86
CA HIS A 116 -3.63 -4.02 -3.56
C HIS A 116 -2.71 -3.27 -2.58
N ILE A 117 -3.16 -3.10 -1.33
CA ILE A 117 -2.39 -2.54 -0.22
C ILE A 117 -2.53 -3.49 0.98
N ILE A 118 -1.47 -3.59 1.78
CA ILE A 118 -1.52 -4.15 3.14
C ILE A 118 -1.33 -2.99 4.11
N ASP A 119 -2.31 -2.76 4.98
CA ASP A 119 -2.31 -1.77 6.04
C ASP A 119 -1.88 -2.43 7.36
N ILE A 120 -0.76 -1.97 7.92
CA ILE A 120 -0.09 -2.63 9.05
C ILE A 120 -0.21 -1.72 10.28
N GLY A 121 -0.98 -2.16 11.28
CA GLY A 121 -1.18 -1.43 12.54
C GLY A 121 -0.48 -2.10 13.72
N GLY A 122 0.40 -1.39 14.43
CA GLY A 122 1.07 -1.89 15.65
C GLY A 122 0.33 -1.53 16.94
N TYR A 123 -0.65 -0.64 16.86
CA TYR A 123 -1.45 -0.15 17.96
C TYR A 123 -2.95 -0.24 17.65
N SER A 124 -3.72 -0.78 18.59
CA SER A 124 -5.17 -0.94 18.46
C SER A 124 -5.88 0.37 18.80
N THR A 125 -6.85 0.76 17.98
CA THR A 125 -7.75 1.90 18.23
C THR A 125 -9.08 1.47 18.84
N ARG A 126 -9.21 0.20 19.27
CA ARG A 126 -10.41 -0.32 19.94
C ARG A 126 -10.57 0.31 21.32
N ARG A 127 -11.81 0.52 21.77
CA ARG A 127 -12.08 1.06 23.11
C ARG A 127 -11.58 0.10 24.20
N GLY A 128 -10.92 0.64 25.22
CA GLY A 128 -10.51 -0.11 26.41
C GLY A 128 -9.21 -0.91 26.29
N VAL A 129 -8.47 -0.77 25.19
CA VAL A 129 -7.12 -1.37 25.08
C VAL A 129 -6.09 -0.55 25.86
N ALA A 130 -5.08 -1.24 26.37
CA ALA A 130 -3.96 -0.59 27.04
C ALA A 130 -3.19 0.31 26.06
N PHE A 131 -2.68 1.43 26.59
CA PHE A 131 -1.79 2.31 25.85
C PHE A 131 -0.52 1.54 25.42
N VAL A 132 -0.10 1.75 24.18
CA VAL A 132 1.17 1.26 23.62
C VAL A 132 2.07 2.46 23.38
N SER A 133 3.32 2.41 23.82
CA SER A 133 4.27 3.51 23.57
C SER A 133 4.62 3.60 22.09
N ALA A 134 5.04 4.79 21.63
CA ALA A 134 5.45 4.97 20.24
C ALA A 134 6.61 4.05 19.85
N GLU A 135 7.56 3.83 20.76
CA GLU A 135 8.71 2.95 20.55
C GLU A 135 8.28 1.50 20.35
N GLU A 136 7.28 1.05 21.13
CA GLU A 136 6.74 -0.29 21.01
C GLU A 136 5.94 -0.47 19.71
N GLU A 137 5.09 0.48 19.35
CA GLU A 137 4.36 0.47 18.08
C GLU A 137 5.33 0.44 16.89
N VAL A 138 6.34 1.31 16.88
CA VAL A 138 7.37 1.37 15.84
C VAL A 138 8.11 0.04 15.75
N SER A 139 8.50 -0.56 16.88
CA SER A 139 9.18 -1.86 16.89
C SER A 139 8.34 -2.95 16.22
N ARG A 140 7.03 -3.00 16.50
CA ARG A 140 6.09 -3.97 15.90
C ARG A 140 5.93 -3.75 14.40
N VAL A 141 5.63 -2.51 14.00
CA VAL A 141 5.34 -2.16 12.60
C VAL A 141 6.60 -2.31 11.74
N VAL A 142 7.73 -1.76 12.17
CA VAL A 142 8.98 -1.80 11.39
C VAL A 142 9.45 -3.24 11.20
N SER A 143 9.41 -4.07 12.24
CA SER A 143 9.80 -5.48 12.14
C SER A 143 8.93 -6.23 11.13
N MET A 144 7.61 -6.01 11.14
CA MET A 144 6.68 -6.63 10.20
C MET A 144 6.89 -6.12 8.76
N VAL A 145 7.05 -4.81 8.57
CA VAL A 145 7.33 -4.21 7.25
C VAL A 145 8.63 -4.77 6.69
N GLN A 146 9.69 -4.86 7.50
CA GLN A 146 10.96 -5.45 7.10
C GLN A 146 10.79 -6.92 6.70
N ALA A 147 10.07 -7.71 7.50
CA ALA A 147 9.78 -9.10 7.19
C ALA A 147 9.04 -9.25 5.86
N ILE A 148 7.92 -8.54 5.65
CA ILE A 148 7.14 -8.60 4.41
C ILE A 148 7.97 -8.17 3.20
N ARG A 149 8.78 -7.10 3.33
CA ARG A 149 9.64 -6.62 2.26
C ARG A 149 10.76 -7.58 1.89
N SER A 150 11.20 -8.40 2.86
CA SER A 150 12.28 -9.39 2.68
C SER A 150 11.75 -10.79 2.39
N TYR A 151 10.45 -11.02 2.60
CA TYR A 151 9.78 -12.30 2.43
C TYR A 151 9.70 -12.67 0.97
N GLN A 152 9.88 -13.94 0.66
CA GLN A 152 9.99 -14.40 -0.71
C GLN A 152 9.24 -15.71 -0.77
N SER A 153 8.12 -15.73 -1.50
CA SER A 153 7.32 -16.92 -1.66
C SER A 153 8.10 -17.92 -2.51
N ASP A 154 8.45 -19.07 -1.94
CA ASP A 154 8.91 -20.20 -2.74
C ASP A 154 7.79 -20.53 -3.73
N GLY A 155 8.08 -20.47 -5.03
CA GLY A 155 7.11 -20.61 -6.10
C GLY A 155 6.53 -22.02 -6.27
N SER A 156 6.13 -22.69 -5.19
CA SER A 156 5.36 -23.94 -5.19
C SER A 156 3.84 -23.68 -5.27
N GLY A 157 3.44 -22.58 -5.90
CA GLY A 157 2.08 -22.40 -6.38
C GLY A 157 1.83 -23.41 -7.50
N VAL A 158 1.12 -24.48 -7.18
CA VAL A 158 0.55 -25.45 -8.11
C VAL A 158 -0.13 -24.69 -9.25
N GLU A 159 0.32 -24.94 -10.49
CA GLU A 159 -0.44 -24.57 -11.69
C GLU A 159 -1.81 -25.24 -11.59
N VAL A 160 -2.86 -24.44 -11.40
CA VAL A 160 -4.23 -24.85 -11.69
C VAL A 160 -4.49 -24.37 -13.11
N GLY A 161 -4.62 -25.35 -14.03
CA GLY A 161 -4.82 -25.15 -15.46
C GLY A 161 -6.22 -24.69 -15.85
#